data_AF-A0A7Y5C4U8-F1
#
_entry.id   AF-A0A7Y5C4U8-F1
#
_cell.length_a   1.000
_cell.length_b   1.000
_cell.length_c   1.000
_cell.angle_alpha   90.00
_cell.angle_beta   90.00
_cell.angle_gamma   90.00
#
_symmetry.space_group_name_H-M   'P 1'
#
loop_
_entity.id
_entity.type
_entity.pdbx_description
1 polymer ?
#
loop_
_entity_poly.entity_id
_entity_poly.type
_entity_poly.pdbx_seq_one_letter_code
_entity_poly.pdbx_strand_id
1 'polypeptide(L)'
;MNRRPPQSNFAKYVAAAFSWRWNLLAFGAGIVFAFLSGQPDMFIPLVAAAEIGYLGLLSTHPRFRKSVDARKYSGRSIAVQNVSSDELLRQIRSGLKPEMWRRYESLRDRCLHLDNLAKQFRGLQLGDSSTRSELQTASLERLLWMFLKLLYSVDALDRFLKGTSRESLAGQHAESEAELKEAQAAKRNENMLRSLQDKVATLHQRLENYDRAVDNREFLSLELDRIEQKVSAISEMAINTRDAADFSAQVDGITDGITATEQAMQSLDVGPVLMSREEPPPLLQRQEPPPLVKQRR
;
A
#
# COMPACT_ATOMS: atom_id res chain seq x y z
N MET A 1 37.37 -25.24 -21.35
CA MET A 1 36.08 -24.57 -21.59
C MET A 1 36.23 -23.08 -21.30
N ASN A 2 36.36 -22.26 -22.35
CA ASN A 2 36.60 -20.81 -22.28
C ASN A 2 35.43 -20.06 -21.63
N ARG A 3 35.63 -19.46 -20.45
CA ARG A 3 34.75 -18.39 -19.96
C ARG A 3 35.17 -17.08 -20.63
N ARG A 4 34.42 -16.67 -21.65
CA ARG A 4 34.53 -15.32 -22.22
C ARG A 4 34.09 -14.29 -21.16
N PRO A 5 34.78 -13.16 -20.98
CA PRO A 5 34.31 -12.09 -20.10
C PRO A 5 33.02 -11.47 -20.65
N PRO A 6 32.12 -10.94 -19.79
CA PRO A 6 30.87 -10.33 -20.23
C PRO A 6 31.15 -9.04 -21.02
N GLN A 7 31.08 -9.12 -22.35
CA GLN A 7 31.14 -7.94 -23.18
C GLN A 7 29.80 -7.20 -23.25
N SER A 8 29.88 -5.89 -22.96
CA SER A 8 28.98 -4.78 -23.32
C SER A 8 27.75 -4.45 -22.43
N ASN A 9 27.97 -4.20 -21.14
CA ASN A 9 27.12 -3.25 -20.38
C ASN A 9 27.39 -1.78 -20.77
N PHE A 10 28.57 -1.49 -21.34
CA PHE A 10 29.00 -0.14 -21.70
C PHE A 10 28.15 0.49 -22.81
N ALA A 11 27.89 -0.24 -23.91
CA ALA A 11 27.07 0.24 -25.03
C ALA A 11 25.65 0.64 -24.60
N LYS A 12 25.10 -0.02 -23.57
CA LYS A 12 23.77 0.29 -23.02
C LYS A 12 23.76 1.61 -22.25
N TYR A 13 24.81 1.93 -21.50
CA TYR A 13 24.93 3.21 -20.80
C TYR A 13 25.18 4.36 -21.77
N VAL A 14 25.97 4.13 -22.83
CA VAL A 14 26.21 5.11 -23.90
C VAL A 14 24.90 5.43 -24.64
N ALA A 15 24.10 4.43 -25.00
CA ALA A 15 22.81 4.63 -25.64
C ALA A 15 21.81 5.41 -24.74
N ALA A 16 21.78 5.09 -23.44
CA ALA A 16 20.95 5.81 -22.47
C ALA A 16 21.39 7.27 -22.29
N ALA A 17 22.71 7.52 -22.24
CA ALA A 17 23.30 8.86 -22.13
C ALA A 17 23.02 9.73 -23.38
N PHE A 18 23.00 9.12 -24.56
CA PHE A 18 22.67 9.81 -25.82
C PHE A 18 21.19 10.24 -25.86
N SER A 19 20.28 9.43 -25.34
CA SER A 19 18.84 9.74 -25.31
C SER A 19 18.41 10.80 -24.28
N TRP A 20 19.35 11.37 -23.52
CA TRP A 20 19.03 12.36 -22.49
C TRP A 20 18.84 13.75 -23.11
N ARG A 21 17.70 14.38 -22.82
CA ARG A 21 17.19 15.62 -23.45
C ARG A 21 18.22 16.77 -23.51
N TRP A 22 19.11 16.87 -22.52
CA TRP A 22 20.14 17.91 -22.46
C TRP A 22 21.35 17.66 -23.36
N ASN A 23 21.75 16.39 -23.59
CA ASN A 23 22.80 16.06 -24.56
C ASN A 23 22.31 16.26 -25.99
N LEU A 24 21.05 15.90 -26.27
CA LEU A 24 20.44 16.16 -27.58
C LEU A 24 20.39 17.66 -27.92
N LEU A 25 20.10 18.50 -26.92
CA LEU A 25 20.12 19.96 -27.07
C LEU A 25 21.53 20.51 -27.30
N ALA A 26 22.53 20.04 -26.56
CA ALA A 26 23.92 20.46 -26.73
C ALA A 26 24.49 20.06 -28.10
N PHE A 27 24.22 18.82 -28.53
CA PHE A 27 24.61 18.33 -29.85
C PHE A 27 23.89 19.07 -30.98
N GLY A 28 22.58 19.31 -30.84
CA GLY A 28 21.80 20.11 -31.78
C GLY A 28 22.30 21.56 -31.89
N ALA A 29 22.63 22.20 -30.76
CA ALA A 29 23.21 23.54 -30.74
C ALA A 29 24.60 23.59 -31.40
N GLY A 30 25.44 22.57 -31.19
CA GLY A 30 26.76 22.45 -31.83
C GLY A 30 26.68 22.29 -33.35
N ILE A 31 25.71 21.53 -33.86
CA ILE A 31 25.46 21.40 -35.30
C ILE A 31 24.98 22.73 -35.89
N VAL A 32 24.01 23.40 -35.25
CA VAL A 32 23.52 24.71 -35.71
C VAL A 32 24.65 25.74 -35.74
N PHE A 33 25.52 25.75 -34.73
CA PHE A 33 26.71 26.61 -34.68
C PHE A 33 27.71 26.31 -35.81
N ALA A 34 27.92 25.04 -36.16
CA ALA A 34 28.81 24.65 -37.24
C ALA A 34 28.32 25.10 -38.64
N PHE A 35 27.00 25.14 -38.84
CA PHE A 35 26.41 25.72 -40.06
C PHE A 35 26.50 27.24 -40.06
N LEU A 36 26.29 27.89 -38.91
CA LEU A 36 26.34 29.35 -38.79
C LEU A 36 27.76 29.93 -38.91
N SER A 37 28.79 29.13 -38.59
CA SER A 37 30.20 29.54 -38.69
C SER A 37 30.77 29.48 -40.12
N GLY A 38 30.03 28.94 -41.09
CA GLY A 38 30.45 28.85 -42.49
C GLY A 38 31.53 27.79 -42.78
N GLN A 39 31.93 26.99 -41.79
CA GLN A 39 32.90 25.88 -41.96
C GLN A 39 32.39 24.56 -41.38
N PRO A 40 31.28 24.02 -41.92
CA PRO A 40 30.64 22.81 -41.39
C PRO A 40 31.58 21.58 -41.44
N ASP A 41 32.43 21.47 -42.46
CA ASP A 41 33.33 20.33 -42.67
C ASP A 41 34.40 20.17 -41.57
N MET A 42 34.73 21.25 -40.86
CA MET A 42 35.71 21.22 -39.77
C MET A 42 35.05 21.06 -38.41
N PHE A 43 33.94 21.77 -38.17
CA PHE A 43 33.32 21.82 -36.84
C PHE A 43 32.38 20.65 -36.55
N ILE A 44 31.72 20.08 -37.56
CA ILE A 44 30.83 18.92 -37.35
C ILE A 44 31.62 17.68 -36.85
N PRO A 45 32.76 17.29 -37.46
CA PRO A 45 33.55 16.16 -36.94
C PRO A 45 34.13 16.43 -35.54
N LEU A 46 34.52 17.68 -35.26
CA LEU A 46 35.07 18.08 -33.96
C LEU A 46 34.02 17.98 -32.84
N VAL A 47 32.81 18.49 -33.07
CA VAL A 47 31.68 18.41 -32.13
C VAL A 47 31.27 16.95 -31.93
N ALA A 48 31.22 16.15 -33.00
CA ALA A 48 30.93 14.72 -32.90
C ALA A 48 31.98 13.97 -32.07
N ALA A 49 33.28 14.25 -32.28
CA ALA A 49 34.36 13.64 -31.51
C ALA A 49 34.34 14.06 -30.03
N ALA A 50 34.05 15.34 -29.75
CA ALA A 50 33.90 15.85 -28.39
C ALA A 50 32.72 15.20 -27.66
N GLU A 51 31.58 15.03 -28.34
CA GLU A 51 30.39 14.37 -27.79
C GLU A 51 30.65 12.89 -27.51
N ILE A 52 31.33 12.18 -28.41
CA ILE A 52 31.72 10.77 -28.20
C ILE A 52 32.64 10.64 -26.98
N GLY A 53 33.62 11.55 -26.83
CA GLY A 53 34.51 11.59 -25.68
C GLY A 53 33.78 11.87 -24.37
N TYR A 54 32.86 12.85 -24.39
CA TYR A 54 32.03 13.21 -23.24
C TYR A 54 31.11 12.07 -22.80
N LEU A 55 30.44 11.41 -23.74
CA LEU A 55 29.55 10.27 -23.46
C LEU A 55 30.30 9.04 -22.95
N GLY A 56 31.52 8.81 -23.45
CA GLY A 56 32.40 7.77 -22.95
C GLY A 56 32.79 7.99 -21.48
N LEU A 57 33.11 9.24 -21.13
CA LEU A 57 33.46 9.65 -19.77
C LEU A 57 32.22 9.62 -18.83
N LEU A 58 31.07 10.09 -19.30
CA LEU A 58 29.82 10.08 -18.52
C LEU A 58 29.34 8.65 -18.22
N SER A 59 29.53 7.74 -19.18
CA SER A 59 29.17 6.31 -19.06
C SER A 59 30.01 5.53 -18.06
N THR A 60 31.15 6.05 -17.61
CA THR A 60 31.96 5.45 -16.53
C THR A 60 31.64 6.01 -15.15
N HIS A 61 30.85 7.08 -15.06
CA HIS A 61 30.53 7.73 -13.80
C HIS A 61 29.54 6.90 -12.94
N PRO A 62 29.88 6.55 -11.68
CA PRO A 62 29.13 5.58 -10.87
C PRO A 62 27.72 6.07 -10.47
N ARG A 63 27.51 7.38 -10.34
CA ARG A 63 26.17 7.94 -10.05
C ARG A 63 25.21 7.81 -11.24
N PHE A 64 25.72 7.95 -12.46
CA PHE A 64 24.91 7.82 -13.68
C PHE A 64 24.46 6.37 -13.88
N ARG A 65 25.39 5.41 -13.73
CA ARG A 65 25.06 3.97 -13.78
C ARG A 65 24.01 3.58 -12.73
N LYS A 66 24.18 4.04 -11.47
CA LYS A 66 23.18 3.81 -10.41
C LYS A 66 21.79 4.34 -10.76
N SER A 67 21.68 5.50 -11.41
CA SER A 67 20.38 6.07 -11.81
C SER A 67 19.71 5.32 -12.97
N VAL A 68 20.50 4.82 -13.93
CA VAL A 68 20.02 4.02 -15.07
C VAL A 68 19.64 2.61 -14.60
N ASP A 69 20.42 2.04 -13.69
CA ASP A 69 20.14 0.75 -13.07
C ASP A 69 18.89 0.83 -12.19
N ALA A 70 18.73 1.87 -11.36
CA ALA A 70 17.53 2.09 -10.54
C ALA A 70 16.24 2.15 -11.38
N ARG A 71 16.29 2.73 -12.60
CA ARG A 71 15.16 2.76 -13.55
C ARG A 71 14.80 1.40 -14.17
N LYS A 72 15.74 0.46 -14.25
CA LYS A 72 15.48 -0.89 -14.78
C LYS A 72 15.14 -1.89 -13.69
N TYR A 73 15.74 -1.76 -12.51
CA TYR A 73 15.36 -2.55 -11.35
C TYR A 73 13.95 -2.20 -10.87
N SER A 74 13.53 -0.94 -10.95
CA SER A 74 12.13 -0.55 -10.70
C SER A 74 11.15 -1.23 -11.65
N GLY A 75 11.39 -1.25 -12.96
CA GLY A 75 10.49 -1.92 -13.91
C GLY A 75 10.35 -3.44 -13.71
N ARG A 76 11.43 -4.13 -13.32
CA ARG A 76 11.41 -5.58 -13.07
C ARG A 76 10.97 -5.94 -11.64
N SER A 77 11.23 -5.08 -10.65
CA SER A 77 10.70 -5.24 -9.29
C SER A 77 9.19 -5.02 -9.29
N ILE A 78 8.68 -3.99 -9.99
CA ILE A 78 7.24 -3.71 -10.11
C ILE A 78 6.48 -4.94 -10.68
N ALA A 79 6.97 -5.57 -11.75
CA ALA A 79 6.30 -6.73 -12.35
C ALA A 79 6.21 -7.95 -11.41
N VAL A 80 7.28 -8.24 -10.66
CA VAL A 80 7.31 -9.35 -9.68
C VAL A 80 6.49 -9.00 -8.43
N GLN A 81 6.48 -7.74 -8.02
CA GLN A 81 5.67 -7.23 -6.90
C GLN A 81 4.17 -7.26 -7.21
N ASN A 82 3.79 -7.01 -8.46
CA ASN A 82 2.38 -7.04 -8.89
C ASN A 82 1.82 -8.47 -8.84
N VAL A 83 2.56 -9.47 -9.32
CA VAL A 83 2.11 -10.87 -9.28
C VAL A 83 1.90 -11.37 -7.85
N SER A 84 2.77 -11.00 -6.90
CA SER A 84 2.60 -11.36 -5.49
C SER A 84 1.45 -10.59 -4.80
N SER A 85 1.24 -9.34 -5.17
CA SER A 85 0.12 -8.53 -4.65
C SER A 85 -1.23 -9.03 -5.16
N ASP A 86 -1.27 -9.53 -6.40
CA ASP A 86 -2.44 -10.12 -7.03
C ASP A 86 -2.89 -11.44 -6.37
N GLU A 87 -1.93 -12.25 -5.95
CA GLU A 87 -2.17 -13.47 -5.17
C GLU A 87 -2.71 -13.13 -3.77
N LEU A 88 -2.07 -12.18 -3.09
CA LEU A 88 -2.47 -11.71 -1.76
C LEU A 88 -3.92 -11.20 -1.78
N LEU A 89 -4.27 -10.36 -2.75
CA LEU A 89 -5.63 -9.84 -2.88
C LEU A 89 -6.65 -10.93 -3.20
N ARG A 90 -6.31 -11.93 -4.03
CA ARG A 90 -7.19 -13.08 -4.28
C ARG A 90 -7.44 -13.86 -2.99
N GLN A 91 -6.40 -14.06 -2.19
CA GLN A 91 -6.50 -14.72 -0.89
C GLN A 91 -7.37 -13.92 0.08
N ILE A 92 -7.15 -12.60 0.18
CA ILE A 92 -7.97 -11.71 1.02
C ILE A 92 -9.43 -11.72 0.57
N ARG A 93 -9.69 -11.58 -0.73
CA ARG A 93 -11.06 -11.62 -1.31
C ARG A 93 -11.76 -12.93 -1.00
N SER A 94 -11.04 -14.06 -1.03
CA SER A 94 -11.62 -15.37 -0.70
C SER A 94 -11.97 -15.52 0.78
N GLY A 95 -11.29 -14.77 1.66
CA GLY A 95 -11.53 -14.78 3.10
C GLY A 95 -12.55 -13.76 3.59
N LEU A 96 -12.88 -12.74 2.79
CA LEU A 96 -13.84 -11.68 3.13
C LEU A 96 -15.27 -12.03 2.70
N LYS A 97 -16.25 -11.55 3.47
CA LYS A 97 -17.66 -11.56 3.04
C LYS A 97 -17.85 -10.73 1.76
N PRO A 98 -18.80 -11.12 0.88
CA PRO A 98 -19.08 -10.38 -0.36
C PRO A 98 -19.50 -8.92 -0.15
N GLU A 99 -20.17 -8.61 0.97
CA GLU A 99 -20.54 -7.24 1.34
C GLU A 99 -19.33 -6.36 1.64
N MET A 100 -18.38 -6.86 2.43
CA MET A 100 -17.15 -6.13 2.77
C MET A 100 -16.29 -5.88 1.53
N TRP A 101 -16.22 -6.86 0.62
CA TRP A 101 -15.52 -6.68 -0.65
C TRP A 101 -16.16 -5.60 -1.53
N ARG A 102 -17.49 -5.55 -1.62
CA ARG A 102 -18.20 -4.49 -2.34
C ARG A 102 -17.93 -3.10 -1.77
N ARG A 103 -17.87 -2.97 -0.44
CA ARG A 103 -17.48 -1.71 0.22
C ARG A 103 -16.08 -1.27 -0.19
N TYR A 104 -15.11 -2.19 -0.16
CA TYR A 104 -13.75 -1.94 -0.62
C TYR A 104 -13.69 -1.50 -2.09
N GLU A 105 -14.39 -2.20 -2.99
CA GLU A 105 -14.43 -1.83 -4.42
C GLU A 105 -15.03 -0.43 -4.62
N SER A 106 -16.14 -0.12 -3.94
CA SER A 106 -16.74 1.22 -4.04
C SER A 106 -15.79 2.32 -3.57
N LEU A 107 -15.01 2.10 -2.50
CA LEU A 107 -14.04 3.08 -2.03
C LEU A 107 -12.86 3.21 -3.02
N ARG A 108 -12.35 2.09 -3.52
CA ARG A 108 -11.29 2.05 -4.54
C ARG A 108 -11.68 2.84 -5.78
N ASP A 109 -12.90 2.66 -6.27
CA ASP A 109 -13.38 3.34 -7.48
C ASP A 109 -13.47 4.86 -7.28
N ARG A 110 -13.83 5.32 -6.06
CA ARG A 110 -13.79 6.75 -5.69
C ARG A 110 -12.35 7.28 -5.67
N CYS A 111 -11.43 6.55 -5.04
CA CYS A 111 -10.00 6.91 -5.04
C CYS A 111 -9.39 6.95 -6.46
N LEU A 112 -9.82 6.06 -7.35
CA LEU A 112 -9.44 6.06 -8.76
C LEU A 112 -9.96 7.28 -9.51
N HIS A 113 -11.23 7.65 -9.28
CA HIS A 113 -11.80 8.87 -9.83
C HIS A 113 -11.02 10.11 -9.35
N LEU A 114 -10.70 10.17 -8.05
CA LEU A 114 -9.89 11.23 -7.46
C LEU A 114 -8.50 11.36 -8.10
N ASP A 115 -7.79 10.24 -8.22
CA ASP A 115 -6.46 10.20 -8.84
C ASP A 115 -6.50 10.68 -10.30
N ASN A 116 -7.50 10.23 -11.07
CA ASN A 116 -7.69 10.64 -12.46
C ASN A 116 -8.01 12.14 -12.59
N LEU A 117 -8.90 12.69 -11.76
CA LEU A 117 -9.21 14.12 -11.75
C LEU A 117 -7.95 14.94 -11.44
N ALA A 118 -7.22 14.55 -10.40
CA ALA A 118 -6.02 15.26 -9.98
C ALA A 118 -4.93 15.22 -11.06
N LYS A 119 -4.82 14.14 -11.84
CA LYS A 119 -3.93 14.04 -13.01
C LYS A 119 -4.38 14.95 -14.17
N GLN A 120 -5.68 14.98 -14.48
CA GLN A 120 -6.23 15.79 -15.57
C GLN A 120 -6.03 17.30 -15.34
N PHE A 121 -6.34 17.81 -14.15
CA PHE A 121 -6.19 19.23 -13.84
C PHE A 121 -4.73 19.70 -13.79
N ARG A 122 -3.77 18.81 -13.50
CA ARG A 122 -2.33 19.14 -13.41
C ARG A 122 -1.56 19.00 -14.72
N GLY A 123 -2.05 18.24 -15.69
CA GLY A 123 -1.45 18.14 -17.03
C GLY A 123 -1.37 19.47 -17.80
N LEU A 124 -2.08 20.50 -17.32
CA LEU A 124 -2.08 21.87 -17.87
C LEU A 124 -0.99 22.78 -17.28
N GLN A 125 -0.31 22.37 -16.20
CA GLN A 125 0.72 23.17 -15.50
C GLN A 125 2.10 22.50 -15.66
N LEU A 126 2.95 23.06 -16.51
CA LEU A 126 4.30 22.57 -16.83
C LEU A 126 5.30 22.97 -15.72
N GLY A 127 5.44 22.16 -14.67
CA GLY A 127 6.53 22.30 -13.69
C GLY A 127 6.27 21.57 -12.35
N ASP A 128 7.24 20.78 -11.89
CA ASP A 128 7.33 20.10 -10.57
C ASP A 128 6.12 19.23 -10.11
N SER A 129 5.22 18.89 -11.04
CA SER A 129 3.96 18.20 -10.77
C SER A 129 4.08 16.68 -10.60
N SER A 130 5.20 16.06 -11.01
CA SER A 130 5.37 14.60 -10.99
C SER A 130 5.61 14.03 -9.60
N THR A 131 6.48 14.63 -8.79
CA THR A 131 6.80 14.18 -7.43
C THR A 131 5.59 14.29 -6.50
N ARG A 132 4.82 15.39 -6.60
CA ARG A 132 3.58 15.57 -5.84
C ARG A 132 2.49 14.57 -6.24
N SER A 133 2.41 14.19 -7.52
CA SER A 133 1.46 13.18 -7.98
C SER A 133 1.79 11.78 -7.45
N GLU A 134 3.08 11.44 -7.36
CA GLU A 134 3.54 10.17 -6.80
C GLU A 134 3.22 10.07 -5.30
N LEU A 135 3.45 11.14 -4.54
CA LEU A 135 3.11 11.20 -3.11
C LEU A 135 1.61 11.04 -2.84
N GLN A 136 0.77 11.67 -3.65
CA GLN A 136 -0.69 11.55 -3.54
C GLN A 136 -1.19 10.15 -3.92
N THR A 137 -0.60 9.54 -4.96
CA THR A 137 -0.93 8.15 -5.31
C THR A 137 -0.56 7.22 -4.15
N ALA A 138 0.62 7.41 -3.56
CA ALA A 138 1.07 6.62 -2.42
C ALA A 138 0.21 6.79 -1.16
N SER A 139 -0.32 8.00 -0.89
CA SER A 139 -1.22 8.21 0.24
C SER A 139 -2.58 7.54 0.04
N LEU A 140 -3.14 7.59 -1.17
CA LEU A 140 -4.36 6.86 -1.52
C LEU A 140 -4.18 5.33 -1.45
N GLU A 141 -3.03 4.81 -1.87
CA GLU A 141 -2.70 3.38 -1.73
C GLU A 141 -2.61 2.96 -0.27
N ARG A 142 -1.99 3.77 0.59
CA ARG A 142 -1.93 3.54 2.04
C ARG A 142 -3.32 3.54 2.66
N LEU A 143 -4.17 4.50 2.28
CA LEU A 143 -5.56 4.57 2.74
C LEU A 143 -6.33 3.30 2.37
N LEU A 144 -6.26 2.87 1.10
CA LEU A 144 -6.95 1.66 0.64
C LEU A 144 -6.45 0.41 1.35
N TRP A 145 -5.14 0.32 1.57
CA TRP A 145 -4.55 -0.81 2.29
C TRP A 145 -5.02 -0.87 3.74
N MET A 146 -5.04 0.28 4.42
CA MET A 146 -5.56 0.36 5.78
C MET A 146 -7.04 0.00 5.83
N PHE A 147 -7.86 0.58 4.94
CA PHE A 147 -9.28 0.27 4.87
C PHE A 147 -9.53 -1.24 4.69
N LEU A 148 -8.72 -1.90 3.85
CA LEU A 148 -8.79 -3.34 3.68
C LEU A 148 -8.42 -4.12 4.95
N LYS A 149 -7.40 -3.66 5.70
CA LYS A 149 -7.04 -4.22 7.01
C LYS A 149 -8.19 -4.08 8.01
N LEU A 150 -8.85 -2.92 8.05
CA LEU A 150 -10.02 -2.68 8.92
C LEU A 150 -11.19 -3.60 8.59
N LEU A 151 -11.52 -3.74 7.30
CA LEU A 151 -12.56 -4.67 6.86
C LEU A 151 -12.26 -6.11 7.29
N TYR A 152 -10.99 -6.53 7.15
CA TYR A 152 -10.59 -7.86 7.59
C TYR A 152 -10.73 -8.03 9.10
N SER A 153 -10.30 -7.05 9.90
CA SER A 153 -10.42 -7.07 11.35
C SER A 153 -11.88 -7.16 11.80
N VAL A 154 -12.78 -6.37 11.21
CA VAL A 154 -14.22 -6.44 11.50
C VAL A 154 -14.78 -7.82 11.15
N ASP A 155 -14.42 -8.39 10.00
CA ASP A 155 -14.88 -9.73 9.62
C ASP A 155 -14.33 -10.84 10.53
N ALA A 156 -13.09 -10.72 11.00
CA ALA A 156 -12.49 -11.63 11.96
C ALA A 156 -13.18 -11.55 13.34
N LEU A 157 -13.46 -10.33 13.81
CA LEU A 157 -14.23 -10.09 15.03
C LEU A 157 -15.66 -10.65 14.93
N ASP A 158 -16.34 -10.45 13.80
CA ASP A 158 -17.65 -11.04 13.54
C ASP A 158 -17.61 -12.57 13.64
N ARG A 159 -16.58 -13.21 13.09
CA ARG A 159 -16.42 -14.67 13.15
C ARG A 159 -16.16 -15.14 14.59
N PHE A 160 -15.32 -14.44 15.34
CA PHE A 160 -15.04 -14.72 16.74
C PHE A 160 -16.31 -14.60 17.61
N LEU A 161 -17.05 -13.49 17.47
CA LEU A 161 -18.26 -13.21 18.24
C LEU A 161 -19.41 -14.17 17.88
N LYS A 162 -19.52 -14.62 16.62
CA LYS A 162 -20.50 -15.65 16.23
C LYS A 162 -20.22 -17.02 16.85
N GLY A 163 -18.95 -17.36 17.08
CA GLY A 163 -18.55 -18.63 17.68
C GLY A 163 -18.68 -18.68 19.21
N THR A 164 -19.01 -17.55 19.86
CA THR A 164 -18.94 -17.40 21.31
C THR A 164 -20.21 -16.73 21.85
N SER A 165 -20.87 -17.31 22.84
CA SER A 165 -22.00 -16.66 23.54
C SER A 165 -21.51 -16.01 24.84
N ARG A 166 -21.83 -14.73 24.99
CA ARG A 166 -21.55 -13.97 26.22
C ARG A 166 -22.27 -14.56 27.42
N GLU A 167 -23.54 -14.92 27.24
CA GLU A 167 -24.42 -15.47 28.27
C GLU A 167 -23.89 -16.82 28.76
N SER A 168 -23.45 -17.68 27.83
CA SER A 168 -22.85 -18.97 28.16
C SER A 168 -21.55 -18.81 28.95
N LEU A 169 -20.68 -17.87 28.55
CA LEU A 169 -19.45 -17.58 29.28
C LEU A 169 -19.72 -17.01 30.67
N ALA A 170 -20.68 -16.09 30.79
CA ALA A 170 -21.08 -15.49 32.06
C ALA A 170 -21.68 -16.52 33.02
N GLY A 171 -22.51 -17.43 32.49
CA GLY A 171 -23.05 -18.56 33.25
C GLY A 171 -21.95 -19.48 33.78
N GLN A 172 -21.03 -19.91 32.91
CA GLN A 172 -19.89 -20.75 33.29
C GLN A 172 -18.98 -20.08 34.33
N HIS A 173 -18.77 -18.77 34.20
CA HIS A 173 -18.00 -17.98 35.17
C HIS A 173 -18.68 -17.97 36.53
N ALA A 174 -19.97 -17.61 36.58
CA ALA A 174 -20.73 -17.56 37.82
C ALA A 174 -20.83 -18.93 38.52
N GLU A 175 -21.04 -20.00 37.75
CA GLU A 175 -21.04 -21.37 38.26
C GLU A 175 -19.67 -21.74 38.85
N SER A 176 -18.58 -21.46 38.14
CA SER A 176 -17.22 -21.75 38.62
C SER A 176 -16.84 -20.92 39.86
N GLU A 177 -17.33 -19.68 39.97
CA GLU A 177 -17.17 -18.87 41.18
C GLU A 177 -17.93 -19.45 42.38
N ALA A 178 -19.14 -19.97 42.15
CA ALA A 178 -19.91 -20.64 43.20
C ALA A 178 -19.20 -21.93 43.66
N GLU A 179 -18.72 -22.75 42.73
CA GLU A 179 -17.90 -23.94 43.02
C GLU A 179 -16.67 -23.59 43.85
N LEU A 180 -15.96 -22.51 43.50
CA LEU A 180 -14.79 -22.06 44.23
C LEU A 180 -15.14 -21.63 45.66
N LYS A 181 -16.21 -20.86 45.85
CA LYS A 181 -16.67 -20.43 47.19
C LYS A 181 -17.08 -21.62 48.05
N GLU A 182 -17.79 -22.59 47.48
CA GLU A 182 -18.16 -23.81 48.19
C GLU A 182 -16.93 -24.64 48.57
N ALA A 183 -15.97 -24.81 47.66
CA ALA A 183 -14.73 -25.54 47.93
C ALA A 183 -13.89 -24.87 49.03
N GLN A 184 -13.87 -23.53 49.07
CA GLN A 184 -13.22 -22.76 50.14
C GLN A 184 -13.92 -22.94 51.49
N ALA A 185 -15.25 -22.86 51.52
CA ALA A 185 -16.04 -23.08 52.74
C ALA A 185 -15.88 -24.50 53.29
N ALA A 186 -15.83 -25.50 52.41
CA ALA A 186 -15.59 -26.89 52.74
C ALA A 186 -14.11 -27.21 53.06
N LYS A 187 -13.21 -26.23 53.04
CA LYS A 187 -11.76 -26.38 53.28
C LYS A 187 -11.14 -27.52 52.46
N ARG A 188 -11.49 -27.59 51.18
CA ARG A 188 -10.91 -28.57 50.24
C ARG A 188 -9.40 -28.38 50.11
N ASN A 189 -8.73 -29.40 49.59
CA ASN A 189 -7.28 -29.38 49.38
C ASN A 189 -6.82 -28.21 48.49
N GLU A 190 -5.65 -27.65 48.81
CA GLU A 190 -5.10 -26.46 48.14
C GLU A 190 -4.97 -26.62 46.62
N ASN A 191 -4.61 -27.81 46.14
CA ASN A 191 -4.49 -28.10 44.70
C ASN A 191 -5.82 -27.94 43.95
N MET A 192 -6.94 -28.33 44.57
CA MET A 192 -8.28 -28.16 43.98
C MET A 192 -8.67 -26.69 43.98
N LEU A 193 -8.44 -25.98 45.09
CA LEU A 193 -8.71 -24.55 45.18
C LEU A 193 -7.94 -23.76 44.12
N ARG A 194 -6.66 -24.07 43.92
CA ARG A 194 -5.84 -23.46 42.86
C ARG A 194 -6.39 -23.74 41.46
N SER A 195 -6.75 -24.99 41.18
CA SER A 195 -7.29 -25.36 39.87
C SER A 195 -8.62 -24.64 39.57
N LEU A 196 -9.48 -24.47 40.57
CA LEU A 196 -10.72 -23.70 40.45
C LEU A 196 -10.47 -22.20 40.30
N GLN A 197 -9.48 -21.65 41.01
CA GLN A 197 -9.05 -20.26 40.84
C GLN A 197 -8.54 -20.00 39.41
N ASP A 198 -7.71 -20.90 38.86
CA ASP A 198 -7.20 -20.80 37.49
C ASP A 198 -8.34 -20.89 36.46
N LYS A 199 -9.33 -21.77 36.69
CA LYS A 199 -10.56 -21.88 35.87
C LYS A 199 -11.35 -20.56 35.87
N VAL A 200 -11.61 -19.99 37.05
CA VAL A 200 -12.33 -18.71 37.20
C VAL A 200 -11.57 -17.57 36.51
N ALA A 201 -10.26 -17.46 36.76
CA ALA A 201 -9.43 -16.43 36.13
C ALA A 201 -9.44 -16.53 34.60
N THR A 202 -9.36 -17.75 34.06
CA THR A 202 -9.45 -17.99 32.61
C THR A 202 -10.80 -17.56 32.05
N LEU A 203 -11.91 -17.91 32.72
CA LEU A 203 -13.25 -17.53 32.29
C LEU A 203 -13.46 -16.01 32.37
N HIS A 204 -12.91 -15.35 33.40
CA HIS A 204 -12.94 -13.90 33.55
C HIS A 204 -12.22 -13.21 32.39
N GLN A 205 -10.99 -13.63 32.08
CA GLN A 205 -10.23 -13.09 30.96
C GLN A 205 -10.95 -13.31 29.62
N ARG A 206 -11.60 -14.47 29.42
CA ARG A 206 -12.39 -14.74 28.22
C ARG A 206 -13.61 -13.83 28.09
N LEU A 207 -14.29 -13.49 29.19
CA LEU A 207 -15.38 -12.52 29.20
C LEU A 207 -14.91 -11.12 28.87
N GLU A 208 -13.81 -10.68 29.49
CA GLU A 208 -13.24 -9.36 29.21
C GLU A 208 -12.78 -9.25 27.74
N ASN A 209 -12.16 -10.30 27.21
CA ASN A 209 -11.78 -10.36 25.80
C ASN A 209 -13.01 -10.33 24.87
N TYR A 210 -14.12 -10.97 25.26
CA TYR A 210 -15.36 -10.92 24.50
C TYR A 210 -15.93 -9.50 24.46
N ASP A 211 -16.02 -8.85 25.63
CA ASP A 211 -16.55 -7.49 25.74
C ASP A 211 -15.68 -6.49 24.95
N ARG A 212 -14.35 -6.58 25.07
CA ARG A 212 -13.42 -5.79 24.24
C ARG A 212 -13.57 -6.06 22.75
N ALA A 213 -13.85 -7.31 22.34
CA ALA A 213 -14.08 -7.64 20.94
C ALA A 213 -15.39 -7.03 20.39
N VAL A 214 -16.43 -6.92 21.21
CA VAL A 214 -17.68 -6.21 20.86
C VAL A 214 -17.41 -4.72 20.65
N ASP A 215 -16.78 -4.07 21.61
CA ASP A 215 -16.47 -2.64 21.56
C ASP A 215 -15.59 -2.30 20.36
N ASN A 216 -14.53 -3.10 20.15
CA ASN A 216 -13.63 -2.90 19.02
C ASN A 216 -14.34 -3.11 17.68
N ARG A 217 -15.24 -4.10 17.56
CA ARG A 217 -16.01 -4.32 16.33
C ARG A 217 -16.86 -3.09 16.01
N GLU A 218 -17.54 -2.53 17.01
CA GLU A 218 -18.35 -1.33 16.85
C GLU A 218 -17.50 -0.13 16.43
N PHE A 219 -16.40 0.12 17.15
CA PHE A 219 -15.46 1.19 16.84
C PHE A 219 -14.91 1.09 15.41
N LEU A 220 -14.42 -0.08 15.00
CA LEU A 220 -13.87 -0.27 13.66
C LEU A 220 -14.94 -0.10 12.57
N SER A 221 -16.19 -0.49 12.83
CA SER A 221 -17.30 -0.26 11.90
C SER A 221 -17.57 1.24 11.70
N LEU A 222 -17.58 2.01 12.78
CA LEU A 222 -17.76 3.47 12.72
C LEU A 222 -16.59 4.15 11.99
N GLU A 223 -15.36 3.67 12.19
CA GLU A 223 -14.19 4.18 11.47
C GLU A 223 -14.24 3.87 9.97
N LEU A 224 -14.72 2.69 9.56
CA LEU A 224 -14.96 2.38 8.15
C LEU A 224 -15.96 3.37 7.54
N ASP A 225 -17.09 3.61 8.21
CA ASP A 225 -18.11 4.55 7.75
C ASP A 225 -17.54 5.97 7.65
N ARG A 226 -16.80 6.41 8.66
CA ARG A 226 -16.12 7.71 8.69
C ARG A 226 -15.16 7.89 7.53
N ILE A 227 -14.33 6.88 7.22
CA ILE A 227 -13.39 6.92 6.09
C ILE A 227 -14.14 7.04 4.76
N GLU A 228 -15.20 6.25 4.55
CA GLU A 228 -16.02 6.31 3.34
C GLU A 228 -16.66 7.69 3.16
N GLN A 229 -17.21 8.29 4.22
CA GLN A 229 -17.80 9.63 4.17
C GLN A 229 -16.76 10.70 3.87
N LYS A 230 -15.59 10.65 4.51
CA LYS A 230 -14.50 11.61 4.24
C LYS A 230 -14.01 11.54 2.79
N VAL A 231 -13.80 10.33 2.26
CA VAL A 231 -13.38 10.16 0.85
C VAL A 231 -14.46 10.68 -0.12
N SER A 232 -15.74 10.52 0.22
CA SER A 232 -16.85 11.08 -0.56
C SER A 232 -16.85 12.60 -0.56
N ALA A 233 -16.74 13.22 0.62
CA ALA A 233 -16.69 14.67 0.76
C ALA A 233 -15.49 15.26 0.00
N ILE A 234 -14.32 14.62 0.08
CA ILE A 234 -13.12 15.02 -0.68
C ILE A 234 -13.35 14.90 -2.20
N SER A 235 -14.04 13.84 -2.64
CA SER A 235 -14.40 13.66 -4.06
C SER A 235 -15.33 14.75 -4.56
N GLU A 236 -16.32 15.16 -3.76
CA GLU A 236 -17.22 16.26 -4.08
C GLU A 236 -16.51 17.62 -4.09
N MET A 237 -15.63 17.87 -3.12
CA MET A 237 -14.83 19.10 -3.05
C MET A 237 -13.84 19.22 -4.20
N ALA A 238 -13.21 18.12 -4.63
CA ALA A 238 -12.27 18.13 -5.76
C ALA A 238 -12.91 18.53 -7.09
N ILE A 239 -14.23 18.34 -7.23
CA ILE A 239 -14.99 18.79 -8.40
C ILE A 239 -15.22 20.31 -8.34
N ASN A 240 -15.37 20.87 -7.13
CA ASN A 240 -15.77 22.26 -6.92
C ASN A 240 -14.58 23.22 -6.77
N THR A 241 -13.47 22.76 -6.18
CA THR A 241 -12.31 23.61 -5.89
C THR A 241 -11.18 23.35 -6.88
N ARG A 242 -10.70 24.40 -7.55
CA ARG A 242 -9.55 24.33 -8.48
C ARG A 242 -8.18 24.27 -7.78
N ASP A 243 -8.16 24.26 -6.44
CA ASP A 243 -6.93 24.41 -5.66
C ASP A 243 -6.43 23.06 -5.13
N ALA A 244 -5.35 22.57 -5.74
CA ALA A 244 -4.79 21.24 -5.47
C ALA A 244 -3.96 21.17 -4.17
N ALA A 245 -3.66 22.31 -3.54
CA ALA A 245 -2.85 22.40 -2.32
C ALA A 245 -3.63 22.01 -1.06
N ASP A 246 -4.87 22.51 -0.90
CA ASP A 246 -5.76 22.17 0.23
C ASP A 246 -6.17 20.68 0.21
N PHE A 247 -6.17 20.06 -0.96
CA PHE A 247 -6.51 18.66 -1.16
C PHE A 247 -5.50 17.69 -0.54
N SER A 248 -4.19 17.93 -0.72
CA SER A 248 -3.14 17.03 -0.20
C SER A 248 -3.14 16.98 1.33
N ALA A 249 -3.31 18.13 1.96
CA ALA A 249 -3.37 18.26 3.42
C ALA A 249 -4.57 17.51 4.03
N GLN A 250 -5.72 17.46 3.33
CA GLN A 250 -6.90 16.72 3.79
C GLN A 250 -6.73 15.20 3.68
N VAL A 251 -6.02 14.71 2.66
CA VAL A 251 -5.69 13.28 2.53
C VAL A 251 -4.67 12.84 3.59
N ASP A 252 -3.67 13.67 3.89
CA ASP A 252 -2.73 13.41 4.98
C ASP A 252 -3.44 13.37 6.34
N GLY A 253 -4.41 14.26 6.59
CA GLY A 253 -5.24 14.26 7.80
C GLY A 253 -6.20 13.06 7.94
N ILE A 254 -6.50 12.33 6.87
CA ILE A 254 -7.16 11.01 6.98
C ILE A 254 -6.18 9.99 7.54
N THR A 255 -4.89 10.11 7.22
CA THR A 255 -3.83 9.21 7.67
C THR A 255 -3.48 9.42 9.15
N ASP A 256 -3.59 10.63 9.68
CA ASP A 256 -3.34 10.88 11.12
C ASP A 256 -4.44 10.28 12.03
N GLY A 257 -5.68 10.17 11.52
CA GLY A 257 -6.76 9.48 12.22
C GLY A 257 -6.59 7.95 12.29
N ILE A 258 -5.63 7.38 11.55
CA ILE A 258 -5.43 5.94 11.37
C ILE A 258 -4.52 5.33 12.46
N THR A 259 -3.67 6.11 13.13
CA THR A 259 -2.78 5.61 14.20
C THR A 259 -3.58 5.06 15.40
N ALA A 260 -4.69 5.70 15.75
CA ALA A 260 -5.60 5.22 16.80
C ALA A 260 -6.23 3.86 16.42
N THR A 261 -6.51 3.68 15.14
CA THR A 261 -7.09 2.45 14.61
C THR A 261 -6.06 1.32 14.53
N GLU A 262 -4.80 1.61 14.22
CA GLU A 262 -3.70 0.64 14.31
C GLU A 262 -3.45 0.17 15.75
N GLN A 263 -3.55 1.07 16.73
CA GLN A 263 -3.45 0.69 18.15
C GLN A 263 -4.60 -0.22 18.59
N ALA A 264 -5.84 0.10 18.18
CA ALA A 264 -7.00 -0.76 18.43
C ALA A 264 -6.81 -2.14 17.76
N MET A 265 -6.25 -2.18 16.55
CA MET A 265 -5.91 -3.42 15.85
C MET A 265 -4.79 -4.22 16.53
N GLN A 266 -3.75 -3.58 17.08
CA GLN A 266 -2.66 -4.27 17.80
C GLN A 266 -3.14 -4.89 19.11
N SER A 267 -4.14 -4.28 19.77
CA SER A 267 -4.75 -4.84 20.99
C SER A 267 -5.53 -6.15 20.72
N LEU A 268 -5.90 -6.37 19.46
CA LEU A 268 -6.56 -7.57 18.98
C LEU A 268 -5.48 -8.50 18.43
N ASP A 269 -5.12 -9.55 19.16
CA ASP A 269 -4.22 -10.64 18.71
C ASP A 269 -4.89 -11.52 17.61
N VAL A 270 -5.65 -10.88 16.71
CA VAL A 270 -6.57 -11.44 15.72
C VAL A 270 -6.10 -11.13 14.29
N GLY A 271 -4.90 -10.54 14.13
CA GLY A 271 -4.35 -10.21 12.84
C GLY A 271 -3.91 -11.48 12.06
N PRO A 272 -4.43 -11.74 10.85
CA PRO A 272 -3.88 -12.81 10.02
C PRO A 272 -2.43 -12.47 9.65
N VAL A 273 -1.55 -13.48 9.66
CA VAL A 273 -0.15 -13.42 9.18
C VAL A 273 -0.03 -12.79 7.78
N LEU A 274 -1.10 -12.84 6.99
CA LEU A 274 -1.18 -12.26 5.65
C LEU A 274 -1.08 -10.73 5.61
N MET A 275 -1.33 -10.04 6.73
CA MET A 275 -1.33 -8.57 6.82
C MET A 275 -0.08 -7.99 7.49
N SER A 276 0.94 -8.81 7.75
CA SER A 276 2.23 -8.40 8.35
C SER A 276 3.07 -7.48 7.45
N ARG A 277 2.60 -7.16 6.23
CA ARG A 277 3.27 -6.21 5.36
C ARG A 277 2.98 -4.76 5.81
N GLU A 278 4.04 -4.04 6.15
CA GLU A 278 3.99 -2.61 6.48
C GLU A 278 3.70 -1.75 5.25
N GLU A 279 4.35 -2.06 4.12
CA GLU A 279 4.22 -1.26 2.91
C GLU A 279 2.98 -1.66 2.08
N PRO A 280 2.13 -0.70 1.66
CA PRO A 280 0.94 -0.99 0.87
C PRO A 280 1.31 -1.58 -0.50
N PRO A 281 0.62 -2.64 -0.96
CA PRO A 281 0.72 -3.06 -2.35
C PRO A 281 0.11 -1.99 -3.29
N PRO A 282 0.44 -2.00 -4.59
CA PRO A 282 -0.19 -1.12 -5.56
C PRO A 282 -1.65 -1.52 -5.77
N LEU A 283 -2.58 -0.76 -5.18
CA LEU A 283 -4.02 -1.08 -5.17
C LEU A 283 -4.84 -0.28 -6.18
N LEU A 284 -4.34 0.89 -6.61
CA LEU A 284 -5.07 1.81 -7.49
C LEU A 284 -4.94 1.42 -8.96
N GLN A 285 -3.72 1.27 -9.48
CA GLN A 285 -3.46 1.17 -10.92
C GLN A 285 -3.70 -0.23 -11.51
N ARG A 286 -4.46 -1.09 -10.83
CA ARG A 286 -4.68 -2.46 -11.22
C ARG A 286 -5.87 -2.56 -12.19
N GLN A 287 -5.61 -2.94 -13.44
CA GLN A 287 -6.65 -3.51 -14.29
C GLN A 287 -6.98 -4.90 -13.74
N GLU A 288 -8.23 -5.15 -13.34
CA GLU A 288 -8.68 -6.53 -13.11
C GLU A 288 -8.37 -7.34 -14.38
N PRO A 289 -7.72 -8.52 -14.26
CA PRO A 289 -7.58 -9.38 -15.42
C PRO A 289 -8.99 -9.67 -15.96
N PRO A 290 -9.20 -9.58 -17.29
CA PRO A 290 -10.52 -9.81 -17.86
C PRO A 290 -11.05 -11.17 -17.37
N PRO A 291 -12.35 -11.29 -17.08
CA PRO A 291 -12.92 -12.55 -16.63
C PRO A 291 -12.49 -13.62 -17.61
N LEU A 292 -11.94 -14.73 -17.10
CA LEU A 292 -11.57 -15.88 -17.92
C LEU A 292 -12.82 -16.29 -18.68
N VAL A 293 -12.90 -15.85 -19.94
CA VAL A 293 -13.87 -16.35 -20.91
C VAL A 293 -13.54 -17.83 -20.97
N LYS A 294 -14.37 -18.64 -20.31
CA LYS A 294 -14.34 -20.09 -20.48
C LYS A 294 -14.40 -20.30 -21.98
N GLN A 295 -13.27 -20.67 -22.59
CA GLN A 295 -13.26 -21.11 -23.98
C GLN A 295 -14.19 -22.32 -24.01
N ARG A 296 -15.40 -22.08 -24.52
CA ARG A 296 -16.31 -23.16 -24.84
C ARG A 296 -15.72 -23.83 -26.08
N ARG A 297 -15.43 -25.12 -25.90
CA ARG A 297 -15.08 -26.16 -26.86
C ARG A 297 -13.59 -26.38 -27.07
#